data_AF-A0A178IC21-F1
#
_entry.id   AF-A0A178IC21-F1
#
_cell.length_a   1.000
_cell.length_b   1.000
_cell.length_c   1.000
_cell.angle_alpha   90.00
_cell.angle_beta   90.00
_cell.angle_gamma   90.00
#
_symmetry.space_group_name_H-M   'P 1'
#
loop_
_entity.id
_entity.type
_entity.pdbx_description
1 polymer ?
#
loop_
_entity_poly.entity_id
_entity_poly.type
_entity_poly.pdbx_seq_one_letter_code
_entity_poly.pdbx_strand_id
1 'polypeptide(L)'
;MSIHVGIFGPSLCGKTYAAIMLSLALWRQERRRSIVLDPNGSDWGPHAIVFRDMDRFLAFLWRHRNCAVFIDEATLTIDRGVEFTDLFTRVRHAGHILHIMGHRATVLLPIQRDQFGKLLLFRQSPGSAKIWGEEWAEPRMVEATELKKYEFLYCVKFGAPDGSHLIQRGKFPPP
;
A
#
# COMPACT_ATOMS: atom_id res chain seq x y z
N MET A 1 0.11 -4.27 16.84
CA MET A 1 -0.52 -4.99 15.71
C MET A 1 0.03 -4.40 14.42
N SER A 2 0.59 -5.20 13.50
CA SER A 2 1.09 -4.67 12.23
C SER A 2 -0.09 -4.39 11.29
N ILE A 3 -0.19 -3.17 10.78
CA ILE A 3 -1.31 -2.71 9.95
C ILE A 3 -0.86 -2.66 8.50
N HIS A 4 -1.57 -3.35 7.60
CA HIS A 4 -1.28 -3.29 6.17
C HIS A 4 -1.75 -1.96 5.57
N VAL A 5 -0.98 -1.48 4.59
CA VAL A 5 -1.16 -0.17 3.95
C VAL A 5 -1.41 -0.37 2.46
N GLY A 6 -2.52 0.15 1.95
CA GLY A 6 -2.76 0.26 0.52
C GLY A 6 -2.28 1.63 -0.01
N ILE A 7 -1.67 1.66 -1.18
CA ILE A 7 -1.22 2.90 -1.86
C ILE A 7 -1.74 2.88 -3.29
N PHE A 8 -2.81 3.61 -3.57
CA PHE A 8 -3.56 3.45 -4.82
C PHE A 8 -3.73 4.75 -5.59
N GLY A 9 -3.51 4.70 -6.90
CA GLY A 9 -3.58 5.84 -7.80
C GLY A 9 -3.12 5.49 -9.21
N PRO A 10 -3.51 6.25 -10.25
CA PRO A 10 -3.02 6.04 -11.60
C PRO A 10 -1.51 6.32 -11.69
N SER A 11 -0.92 6.00 -12.84
CA SER A 11 0.45 6.39 -13.15
C SER A 11 0.67 7.90 -12.95
N LEU A 12 1.90 8.27 -12.58
CA LEU A 12 2.35 9.65 -12.40
C LEU A 12 1.64 10.47 -11.30
N CYS A 13 0.81 9.84 -10.45
CA CYS A 13 0.13 10.55 -9.36
C CYS A 13 1.03 10.87 -8.15
N GLY A 14 2.20 10.22 -8.06
CA GLY A 14 3.12 10.33 -6.92
C GLY A 14 3.20 9.10 -6.01
N LYS A 15 2.48 8.01 -6.32
CA LYS A 15 2.42 6.80 -5.47
C LYS A 15 3.78 6.16 -5.19
N THR A 16 4.64 6.04 -6.20
CA THR A 16 6.00 5.45 -6.04
C THR A 16 6.87 6.32 -5.13
N TYR A 17 6.83 7.65 -5.32
CA TYR A 17 7.53 8.58 -4.44
C TYR A 17 7.04 8.45 -2.99
N ALA A 18 5.73 8.40 -2.77
CA ALA A 18 5.16 8.21 -1.44
C ALA A 18 5.59 6.90 -0.77
N ALA A 19 5.64 5.81 -1.54
CA ALA A 19 6.08 4.50 -1.03
C ALA A 19 7.57 4.50 -0.65
N ILE A 20 8.43 5.11 -1.46
CA ILE A 20 9.86 5.27 -1.16
C ILE A 20 10.05 6.13 0.10
N MET A 21 9.33 7.25 0.22
CA MET A 21 9.39 8.11 1.40
C MET A 21 8.90 7.40 2.66
N LEU A 22 7.85 6.58 2.55
CA LEU A 22 7.36 5.77 3.65
C LEU A 22 8.37 4.69 4.07
N SER A 23 8.99 4.02 3.09
CA SER A 23 10.08 3.06 3.30
C SER A 23 11.24 3.70 4.08
N LEU A 24 11.67 4.90 3.66
CA LEU A 24 12.73 5.65 4.32
C LEU A 24 12.33 6.09 5.73
N ALA A 25 11.10 6.53 5.94
CA ALA A 25 10.59 6.93 7.25
C ALA A 25 10.58 5.74 8.23
N LEU A 26 10.08 4.59 7.81
CA LEU A 26 10.08 3.35 8.61
C LEU A 26 11.49 2.92 8.98
N TRP A 27 12.45 3.04 8.06
CA TRP A 27 13.85 2.79 8.37
C TRP A 27 14.41 3.76 9.41
N ARG A 28 14.18 5.07 9.24
CA ARG A 28 14.72 6.10 10.14
C ARG A 28 14.12 6.04 11.54
N GLN A 29 12.82 5.78 11.64
CA GLN A 29 12.07 5.83 12.90
C GLN A 29 12.07 4.49 13.63
N GLU A 30 11.93 3.38 12.91
CA GLU A 30 11.76 2.05 13.52
C GLU A 30 12.95 1.11 13.27
N ARG A 31 13.97 1.53 12.50
CA ARG A 31 15.06 0.66 12.03
C ARG A 31 14.55 -0.58 11.28
N ARG A 32 13.40 -0.44 10.64
CA ARG A 32 12.74 -1.48 9.86
C ARG A 32 13.28 -1.48 8.44
N ARG A 33 14.01 -2.53 8.05
CA ARG A 33 14.52 -2.69 6.67
C ARG A 33 13.38 -2.98 5.70
N SER A 34 13.55 -2.55 4.45
CA SER A 34 12.55 -2.73 3.41
C SER A 34 12.89 -3.92 2.51
N ILE A 35 11.89 -4.77 2.24
CA ILE A 35 11.93 -5.82 1.23
C ILE A 35 10.93 -5.41 0.16
N VAL A 36 11.40 -5.19 -1.06
CA VAL A 36 10.62 -4.58 -2.12
C VAL A 36 10.54 -5.52 -3.32
N LEU A 37 9.34 -5.74 -3.83
CA LEU A 37 9.13 -6.29 -5.18
C LEU A 37 8.83 -5.11 -6.11
N ASP A 38 9.80 -4.74 -6.95
CA ASP A 38 9.67 -3.64 -7.91
C ASP A 38 10.23 -4.07 -9.27
N PRO A 39 9.35 -4.54 -10.19
CA PRO A 39 9.74 -4.93 -11.54
C PRO A 39 10.35 -3.78 -12.37
N ASN A 40 10.02 -2.52 -12.04
CA ASN A 40 10.47 -1.34 -12.77
C ASN A 40 11.85 -0.86 -12.32
N GLY A 41 12.31 -1.30 -11.15
CA GLY A 41 13.66 -1.07 -10.66
C GLY A 41 13.94 0.38 -10.24
N SER A 42 13.03 0.98 -9.48
CA SER A 42 13.22 2.30 -8.87
C SER A 42 14.36 2.28 -7.83
N ASP A 43 14.91 3.45 -7.52
CA ASP A 43 15.85 3.60 -6.40
C ASP A 43 15.09 3.74 -5.07
N TRP A 44 15.17 2.72 -4.23
CA TRP A 44 14.56 2.69 -2.90
C TRP A 44 15.54 3.06 -1.78
N GLY A 45 16.81 3.33 -2.10
CA GLY A 45 17.87 3.62 -1.15
C GLY A 45 18.51 2.38 -0.49
N PRO A 46 19.61 2.58 0.27
CA PRO A 46 20.45 1.49 0.77
C PRO A 46 19.82 0.66 1.91
N HIS A 47 18.70 1.12 2.48
CA HIS A 47 17.95 0.38 3.51
C HIS A 47 16.99 -0.66 2.92
N ALA A 48 16.83 -0.68 1.60
CA ALA A 48 15.92 -1.56 0.88
C ALA A 48 16.68 -2.66 0.12
N ILE A 49 16.12 -3.86 0.13
CA ILE A 49 16.52 -4.97 -0.75
C ILE A 49 15.42 -5.13 -1.79
N VAL A 50 15.77 -4.93 -3.06
CA VAL A 50 14.82 -4.90 -4.17
C VAL A 50 14.92 -6.19 -4.99
N PHE A 51 13.76 -6.80 -5.24
CA PHE A 51 13.57 -7.97 -6.06
C PHE A 51 12.74 -7.60 -7.29
N ARG A 52 13.00 -8.28 -8.40
CA ARG A 52 12.19 -8.19 -9.63
C ARG A 52 11.37 -9.46 -9.91
N ASP A 53 11.64 -10.51 -9.15
CA ASP A 53 11.07 -11.84 -9.29
C ASP A 53 10.34 -12.23 -8.00
N MET A 54 9.12 -12.75 -8.15
CA MET A 54 8.24 -13.08 -7.03
C MET A 54 8.78 -14.24 -6.20
N ASP A 55 9.30 -15.29 -6.84
CA ASP A 55 9.75 -16.49 -6.13
C ASP A 55 10.93 -16.19 -5.20
N ARG A 56 11.93 -15.46 -5.71
CA ARG A 56 13.07 -14.98 -4.91
C ARG A 56 12.61 -14.02 -3.81
N PHE A 57 11.65 -13.15 -4.11
CA PHE A 57 11.09 -12.22 -3.13
C PHE A 57 10.41 -12.97 -1.98
N LEU A 58 9.52 -13.93 -2.26
CA LEU A 58 8.81 -14.71 -1.26
C LEU A 58 9.78 -15.57 -0.43
N ALA A 59 10.72 -16.26 -1.08
CA ALA A 59 11.73 -17.06 -0.40
C ALA A 59 12.59 -16.21 0.57
N PHE A 60 12.94 -14.98 0.17
CA PHE A 60 13.66 -14.06 1.03
C PHE A 60 12.77 -13.51 2.15
N LEU A 61 11.55 -13.08 1.84
CA LEU A 61 10.59 -12.51 2.78
C LEU A 61 10.36 -13.45 3.96
N TRP A 62 10.02 -14.72 3.70
CA TRP A 62 9.64 -15.67 4.74
C TRP A 62 10.78 -16.07 5.68
N ARG A 63 12.04 -15.91 5.24
CA ARG A 63 13.25 -16.13 6.05
C ARG A 63 13.55 -14.96 6.99
N HIS A 64 12.95 -13.80 6.75
CA HIS A 64 13.16 -12.60 7.56
C HIS A 64 11.95 -12.32 8.44
N ARG A 65 12.13 -11.39 9.38
CA ARG A 65 11.12 -10.96 10.36
C ARG A 65 11.20 -9.46 10.53
N ASN A 66 10.11 -8.84 10.95
CA ASN A 66 10.07 -7.41 11.29
C ASN A 66 10.55 -6.48 10.14
N CYS A 67 10.19 -6.79 8.89
CA CYS A 67 10.50 -5.93 7.73
C CYS A 67 9.31 -5.08 7.30
N ALA A 68 9.58 -3.99 6.58
CA ALA A 68 8.60 -3.28 5.79
C ALA A 68 8.58 -3.93 4.40
N VAL A 69 7.44 -4.42 3.97
CA VAL A 69 7.30 -5.17 2.73
C VAL A 69 6.56 -4.30 1.75
N PHE A 70 7.11 -4.08 0.57
CA PHE A 70 6.51 -3.27 -0.48
C PHE A 70 6.34 -4.11 -1.74
N ILE A 71 5.16 -4.05 -2.35
CA ILE A 71 4.91 -4.59 -3.68
C ILE A 71 4.50 -3.42 -4.57
N ASP A 72 5.39 -3.07 -5.50
CA ASP A 72 5.08 -2.13 -6.57
C ASP A 72 4.33 -2.85 -7.70
N GLU A 73 3.37 -2.14 -8.27
CA GLU A 73 2.52 -2.60 -9.36
C GLU A 73 1.87 -3.97 -9.09
N ALA A 74 0.96 -4.01 -8.11
CA ALA A 74 0.13 -5.18 -7.81
C ALA A 74 -0.57 -5.77 -9.04
N THR A 75 -0.86 -4.94 -10.07
CA THR A 75 -1.50 -5.38 -11.32
C THR A 75 -0.63 -6.37 -12.10
N LEU A 76 0.69 -6.23 -12.03
CA LEU A 76 1.64 -7.08 -12.75
C LEU A 76 2.14 -8.25 -11.90
N THR A 77 2.13 -8.07 -10.58
CA THR A 77 2.82 -8.98 -9.64
C THR A 77 1.87 -9.91 -8.90
N ILE A 78 0.62 -9.51 -8.67
CA ILE A 78 -0.37 -10.31 -7.96
C ILE A 78 -1.38 -10.84 -8.99
N ASP A 79 -1.28 -12.14 -9.30
CA ASP A 79 -2.38 -12.81 -9.97
C ASP A 79 -3.58 -12.89 -9.01
N ARG A 80 -4.81 -12.92 -9.54
CA ARG A 80 -6.05 -13.06 -8.76
C ARG A 80 -6.22 -14.48 -8.18
N GLY A 81 -5.12 -15.23 -8.06
CA GLY A 81 -5.06 -16.53 -7.42
C GLY A 81 -5.07 -16.44 -5.90
N VAL A 82 -5.57 -17.50 -5.28
CA VAL A 82 -5.58 -17.66 -3.82
C VAL A 82 -4.19 -17.74 -3.21
N GLU A 83 -3.16 -18.07 -4.01
CA GLU A 83 -1.77 -18.26 -3.58
C GLU A 83 -1.17 -17.02 -2.90
N PHE A 84 -1.64 -15.82 -3.26
CA PHE A 84 -1.17 -14.57 -2.66
C PHE A 84 -1.94 -14.18 -1.40
N THR A 85 -3.04 -14.85 -1.06
CA THR A 85 -3.85 -14.52 0.13
C THR A 85 -3.04 -14.68 1.42
N ASP A 86 -2.12 -15.65 1.45
CA ASP A 86 -1.20 -15.84 2.58
C ASP A 86 -0.31 -14.63 2.81
N LEU A 87 0.07 -13.90 1.75
CA LEU A 87 0.82 -12.67 1.88
C LEU A 87 0.00 -11.61 2.63
N PHE A 88 -1.30 -11.48 2.33
CA PHE A 88 -2.17 -10.49 2.96
C PHE A 88 -2.61 -10.86 4.38
N THR A 89 -2.63 -12.15 4.72
CA THR A 89 -3.21 -12.63 5.98
C THR A 89 -2.15 -13.06 7.00
N ARG A 90 -1.02 -13.60 6.55
CA ARG A 90 -0.03 -14.27 7.42
C ARG A 90 1.24 -13.46 7.66
N VAL A 91 1.62 -12.54 6.79
CA VAL A 91 2.90 -11.79 6.94
C VAL A 91 2.99 -11.01 8.24
N ARG A 92 1.85 -10.59 8.80
CA ARG A 92 1.78 -9.92 10.10
C ARG A 92 2.28 -10.80 11.25
N HIS A 93 2.17 -12.13 11.16
CA HIS A 93 2.67 -13.06 12.18
C HIS A 93 4.20 -13.10 12.21
N ALA A 94 4.85 -12.76 11.10
CA ALA A 94 6.29 -12.55 11.01
C ALA A 94 6.71 -11.12 11.41
N GLY A 95 5.77 -10.31 11.91
CA GLY A 95 6.01 -8.92 12.30
C GLY A 95 6.18 -7.95 11.13
N HIS A 96 5.87 -8.38 9.90
CA HIS A 96 5.98 -7.54 8.71
C HIS A 96 4.86 -6.50 8.61
N ILE A 97 5.18 -5.33 8.07
CA ILE A 97 4.20 -4.32 7.64
C ILE A 97 4.12 -4.39 6.11
N LEU A 98 3.00 -4.87 5.58
CA LEU A 98 2.78 -4.99 4.14
C LEU A 98 2.24 -3.67 3.56
N HIS A 99 2.85 -3.24 2.46
CA HIS A 99 2.47 -2.10 1.65
C HIS A 99 2.23 -2.57 0.23
N ILE A 100 1.02 -2.38 -0.28
CA ILE A 100 0.64 -2.77 -1.63
C ILE A 100 0.37 -1.52 -2.43
N MET A 101 1.06 -1.39 -3.56
CA MET A 101 0.84 -0.32 -4.51
C MET A 101 0.06 -0.83 -5.71
N GLY A 102 -0.92 -0.08 -6.18
CA GLY A 102 -1.68 -0.46 -7.37
C GLY A 102 -2.41 0.70 -8.02
N HIS A 103 -2.98 0.44 -9.20
CA HIS A 103 -3.69 1.47 -9.94
C HIS A 103 -5.13 1.68 -9.48
N ARG A 104 -5.85 0.60 -9.17
CA ARG A 104 -7.28 0.60 -8.85
C ARG A 104 -7.62 -0.46 -7.80
N ALA A 105 -8.74 -0.30 -7.12
CA ALA A 105 -9.24 -1.29 -6.15
C ALA A 105 -9.44 -2.68 -6.77
N THR A 106 -9.89 -2.73 -8.03
CA THR A 106 -10.22 -3.97 -8.75
C THR A 106 -9.02 -4.86 -9.05
N VAL A 107 -7.80 -4.38 -8.84
CA VAL A 107 -6.59 -5.20 -8.99
C VAL A 107 -6.55 -6.31 -7.93
N LEU A 108 -7.11 -6.06 -6.76
CA LEU A 108 -7.13 -6.99 -5.64
C LEU A 108 -8.50 -7.65 -5.48
N LEU A 109 -8.49 -8.87 -4.92
CA LEU A 109 -9.70 -9.54 -4.46
C LEU A 109 -10.28 -8.79 -3.23
N PRO A 110 -11.61 -8.85 -2.99
CA PRO A 110 -12.22 -8.23 -1.81
C PRO A 110 -11.52 -8.62 -0.49
N ILE A 111 -11.29 -9.92 -0.29
CA ILE A 111 -10.62 -10.42 0.92
C ILE A 111 -9.21 -9.83 1.15
N GLN A 112 -8.51 -9.45 0.08
CA GLN A 112 -7.20 -8.81 0.14
C GLN A 112 -7.33 -7.33 0.52
N ARG A 113 -8.33 -6.63 -0.02
CA ARG A 113 -8.60 -5.21 0.30
C ARG A 113 -9.04 -5.03 1.75
N ASP A 114 -9.80 -5.98 2.28
CA ASP A 114 -10.25 -5.97 3.66
C ASP A 114 -9.09 -5.92 4.67
N GLN A 115 -7.94 -6.49 4.31
CA GLN A 115 -6.76 -6.55 5.19
C GLN A 115 -6.07 -5.19 5.39
N PHE A 116 -6.35 -4.18 4.56
CA PHE A 116 -5.77 -2.86 4.74
C PHE A 116 -6.41 -2.15 5.93
N GLY A 117 -5.59 -1.77 6.91
CA GLY A 117 -6.02 -0.85 7.98
C GLY A 117 -5.64 0.60 7.69
N LYS A 118 -4.80 0.86 6.68
CA LYS A 118 -4.46 2.20 6.20
C LYS A 118 -4.52 2.28 4.68
N LEU A 119 -4.88 3.45 4.16
CA LEU A 119 -4.90 3.74 2.73
C LEU A 119 -4.25 5.11 2.46
N LEU A 120 -3.37 5.16 1.46
CA LEU A 120 -2.95 6.38 0.78
C LEU A 120 -3.61 6.37 -0.60
N LEU A 121 -4.77 7.02 -0.69
CA LEU A 121 -5.59 7.04 -1.90
C LEU A 121 -5.33 8.32 -2.69
N PHE A 122 -4.52 8.21 -3.73
CA PHE A 122 -4.34 9.27 -4.72
C PHE A 122 -5.55 9.33 -5.65
N ARG A 123 -5.54 10.31 -6.58
CA ARG A 123 -6.63 10.53 -7.52
C ARG A 123 -7.20 9.24 -8.10
N GLN A 124 -8.51 9.03 -8.05
CA GLN A 124 -9.18 7.86 -8.61
C GLN A 124 -10.15 8.23 -9.73
N SER A 125 -10.51 7.25 -10.56
CA SER A 125 -11.72 7.37 -11.38
C SER A 125 -12.97 7.25 -10.51
N PRO A 126 -14.13 7.82 -10.92
CA PRO A 126 -15.36 7.72 -10.15
C PRO A 126 -15.74 6.29 -9.76
N GLY A 127 -15.64 5.34 -10.70
CA GLY A 127 -15.92 3.93 -10.41
C GLY A 127 -14.98 3.30 -9.39
N SER A 128 -13.67 3.59 -9.47
CA SER A 128 -12.69 3.07 -8.50
C SER A 128 -12.88 3.68 -7.10
N ALA A 129 -13.18 4.98 -7.04
CA ALA A 129 -13.46 5.68 -5.79
C ALA A 129 -14.71 5.12 -5.09
N LYS A 130 -15.75 4.78 -5.87
CA LYS A 130 -16.96 4.13 -5.34
C LYS A 130 -16.66 2.77 -4.70
N ILE A 131 -15.86 1.93 -5.34
CA ILE A 131 -15.46 0.62 -4.78
C ILE A 131 -14.73 0.81 -3.45
N TRP A 132 -13.82 1.78 -3.36
CA TRP A 132 -13.16 2.09 -2.08
C TRP A 132 -14.14 2.58 -1.02
N GLY A 133 -15.12 3.41 -1.39
CA GLY A 133 -16.17 3.86 -0.47
C GLY A 133 -17.04 2.73 0.07
N GLU A 134 -17.38 1.75 -0.77
CA GLU A 134 -18.12 0.56 -0.35
C GLU A 134 -17.27 -0.33 0.58
N GLU A 135 -16.02 -0.60 0.20
CA GLU A 135 -15.08 -1.43 0.97
C GLU A 135 -14.75 -0.85 2.35
N TRP A 136 -14.69 0.48 2.45
CA TRP A 136 -14.41 1.18 3.70
C TRP A 136 -15.67 1.70 4.39
N ALA A 137 -16.87 1.37 3.89
CA ALA A 137 -18.14 1.89 4.41
C ALA A 137 -18.13 3.42 4.64
N GLU A 138 -17.51 4.16 3.73
CA GLU A 138 -17.18 5.58 3.93
C GLU A 138 -17.36 6.38 2.62
N PRO A 139 -18.47 7.12 2.47
CA PRO A 139 -18.80 7.81 1.24
C PRO A 139 -17.79 8.90 0.86
N ARG A 140 -17.06 9.49 1.83
CA ARG A 140 -16.04 10.53 1.55
C ARG A 140 -14.89 10.03 0.68
N MET A 141 -14.73 8.73 0.49
CA MET A 141 -13.74 8.17 -0.45
C MET A 141 -13.94 8.68 -1.90
N VAL A 142 -15.14 9.13 -2.27
CA VAL A 142 -15.41 9.73 -3.60
C VAL A 142 -14.68 11.05 -3.83
N GLU A 143 -14.25 11.75 -2.77
CA GLU A 143 -13.41 12.96 -2.84
C GLU A 143 -12.07 12.68 -3.54
N ALA A 144 -11.64 11.40 -3.58
CA ALA A 144 -10.46 10.99 -4.33
C ALA A 144 -10.57 11.30 -5.84
N THR A 145 -11.76 11.56 -6.39
CA THR A 145 -11.93 11.93 -7.80
C THR A 145 -11.43 13.35 -8.12
N GLU A 146 -11.37 14.22 -7.11
CA GLU A 146 -11.04 15.65 -7.23
C GLU A 146 -9.59 15.98 -6.87
N LEU A 147 -8.84 14.98 -6.39
CA LEU A 147 -7.44 15.15 -6.00
C LEU A 147 -6.57 15.55 -7.20
N LYS A 148 -5.66 16.50 -6.96
CA LYS A 148 -4.64 16.90 -7.93
C LYS A 148 -3.39 16.02 -7.78
N LYS A 149 -2.42 16.20 -8.68
CA LYS A 149 -1.14 15.48 -8.63
C LYS A 149 -0.48 15.67 -7.25
N TYR A 150 0.05 14.58 -6.69
CA TYR A 150 0.67 14.50 -5.36
C TYR A 150 -0.28 14.69 -4.16
N GLU A 151 -1.57 14.95 -4.39
CA GLU A 151 -2.57 14.94 -3.33
C GLU A 151 -3.13 13.53 -3.13
N PHE A 152 -3.48 13.22 -1.89
CA PHE A 152 -3.99 11.93 -1.48
C PHE A 152 -4.98 12.08 -0.31
N LEU A 153 -5.84 11.09 -0.14
CA LEU A 153 -6.53 10.85 1.12
C LEU A 153 -5.70 9.87 1.94
N TYR A 154 -5.38 10.24 3.18
CA TYR A 154 -4.87 9.35 4.20
C TYR A 154 -6.05 8.82 5.00
N CYS A 155 -6.28 7.51 4.90
CA CYS A 155 -7.39 6.84 5.56
C CYS A 155 -6.87 5.83 6.58
N VAL A 156 -7.49 5.77 7.76
CA VAL A 156 -7.16 4.80 8.81
C VAL A 156 -8.44 4.13 9.30
N LYS A 157 -8.52 2.80 9.19
CA LYS A 157 -9.67 2.04 9.69
C LYS A 157 -9.74 2.19 11.22
N PHE A 158 -10.91 2.52 11.76
CA PHE A 158 -11.15 2.75 13.19
C PHE A 158 -10.12 3.67 13.86
N GLY A 159 -9.65 4.70 13.13
CA GLY A 159 -8.58 5.58 13.57
C GLY A 159 -9.05 6.82 14.32
N ALA A 160 -10.33 7.14 14.29
CA ALA A 160 -10.90 8.29 15.00
C ALA A 160 -11.24 7.95 16.47
N PRO A 161 -11.30 8.93 17.38
CA PRO A 161 -11.60 8.69 18.80
C PRO A 161 -12.97 8.05 19.06
N ASP A 162 -13.94 8.27 18.17
CA ASP A 162 -15.28 7.70 18.21
C ASP A 162 -15.36 6.29 17.58
N GLY A 163 -14.22 5.73 17.16
CA GLY A 163 -14.15 4.46 16.46
C GLY A 163 -14.47 4.55 14.97
N SER A 164 -14.76 5.73 14.41
CA SER A 164 -14.99 5.89 12.97
C SER A 164 -13.69 5.86 12.15
N HIS A 165 -13.81 5.88 10.83
CA HIS A 165 -12.67 6.01 9.92
C HIS A 165 -12.10 7.43 9.97
N LEU A 166 -10.79 7.54 10.20
CA LEU A 166 -10.08 8.79 10.01
C LEU A 166 -9.83 8.98 8.51
N ILE A 167 -10.26 10.10 7.93
CA ILE A 167 -9.91 10.53 6.57
C ILE A 167 -9.34 11.93 6.64
N GLN A 168 -8.14 12.11 6.08
CA GLN A 168 -7.46 13.39 6.00
C GLN A 168 -6.90 13.59 4.60
N ARG A 169 -7.06 14.79 4.03
CA ARG A 169 -6.39 15.14 2.79
C ARG A 169 -4.93 15.52 3.08
N GLY A 170 -4.01 14.91 2.34
CA GLY A 170 -2.59 15.19 2.38
C GLY A 170 -2.03 15.56 1.02
N LYS A 171 -0.80 16.06 1.01
CA LYS A 171 -0.05 16.38 -0.20
C LYS A 171 1.43 16.09 0.01
N PHE A 172 2.01 15.31 -0.90
CA PHE A 172 3.46 15.14 -0.94
C PHE A 172 4.09 16.35 -1.64
N PRO A 173 5.27 16.80 -1.20
CA PRO A 173 6.03 17.78 -1.97
C PRO A 173 6.33 17.19 -3.35
N PRO A 174 6.30 18.01 -4.42
CA PRO A 174 6.82 17.57 -5.70
C PRO A 174 8.31 17.21 -5.55
N PRO A 175 8.78 16.17 -6.26
CA PRO A 175 10.20 15.82 -6.30
C PRO A 175 11.05 16.91 -6.95
#